data_AF-A0A4P2QFJ8-F1
#
_entry.id   AF-A0A4P2QFJ8-F1
#
_cell.length_a   1.000
_cell.length_b   1.000
_cell.length_c   1.000
_cell.angle_alpha   90.00
_cell.angle_beta   90.00
_cell.angle_gamma   90.00
#
_symmetry.space_group_name_H-M   'P 1'
#
loop_
_entity.id
_entity.type
_entity.pdbx_description
1 polymer ?
#
loop_
_entity_poly.entity_id
_entity_poly.type
_entity_poly.pdbx_seq_one_letter_code
_entity_poly.pdbx_strand_id
1 'polypeptide(L)'
;MNDEGQVVALRYDRWKAVFAEQRAQGLLVWQDPFVPLRLPKLFDLRADPFERADQGSILYDKWRIDHAFVIIPALAFARKFVASFQRFPPRQKPETWNLDTILQRMQRTSD
;
A
#
# COMPACT_ATOMS: atom_id res chain seq x y z
N MET A 1 -4.38 -2.61 4.04
CA MET A 1 -3.11 -2.61 4.78
C MET A 1 -2.41 -3.93 4.52
N ASN A 2 -1.08 -3.98 4.59
CA ASN A 2 -0.35 -5.24 4.61
C ASN A 2 -0.20 -5.76 6.06
N ASP A 3 0.48 -6.90 6.20
CA ASP A 3 0.86 -7.57 7.44
C ASP A 3 1.75 -6.72 8.35
N GLU A 4 2.56 -5.82 7.77
CA GLU A 4 3.34 -4.81 8.52
C GLU A 4 2.51 -3.58 8.94
N GLY A 5 1.19 -3.57 8.70
CA GLY A 5 0.30 -2.46 9.06
C GLY A 5 0.41 -1.22 8.17
N GLN A 6 1.12 -1.30 7.05
CA GLN A 6 1.29 -0.20 6.09
C GLN A 6 0.07 -0.06 5.17
N VAL A 7 -0.29 1.17 4.82
CA VAL A 7 -1.37 1.44 3.86
C VAL A 7 -0.85 1.26 2.43
N VAL A 8 -1.07 0.07 1.88
CA VAL A 8 -0.59 -0.29 0.52
C VAL A 8 -1.55 0.08 -0.61
N ALA A 9 -2.85 0.21 -0.32
CA ALA A 9 -3.87 0.56 -1.33
C ALA A 9 -5.12 1.16 -0.69
N LEU A 10 -5.90 1.86 -1.50
CA LEU A 10 -7.25 2.33 -1.21
C LEU A 10 -8.22 1.79 -2.27
N ARG A 11 -9.35 1.23 -1.84
CA ARG A 11 -10.49 0.94 -2.70
C ARG A 11 -11.64 1.89 -2.38
N TYR A 12 -12.19 2.54 -3.39
CA TYR A 12 -13.39 3.37 -3.28
C TYR A 12 -14.26 3.22 -4.54
N ASP A 13 -15.51 2.76 -4.37
CA ASP A 13 -16.42 2.41 -5.46
C ASP A 13 -15.74 1.49 -6.51
N ARG A 14 -15.66 1.93 -7.78
CA ARG A 14 -15.01 1.19 -8.86
C ARG A 14 -13.49 1.31 -8.85
N TRP A 15 -12.94 2.28 -8.12
CA TRP A 15 -11.53 2.62 -8.18
C TRP A 15 -10.73 1.90 -7.12
N LYS A 16 -9.54 1.43 -7.52
CA LYS A 16 -8.48 0.99 -6.60
C LYS A 16 -7.20 1.74 -6.92
N ALA A 17 -6.67 2.46 -5.94
CA ALA A 17 -5.36 3.09 -6.01
C ALA A 17 -4.37 2.26 -5.20
N VAL A 18 -3.23 1.89 -5.78
CA VAL A 18 -2.17 1.11 -5.12
C VAL A 18 -0.96 2.00 -4.89
N PHE A 19 -0.62 2.22 -3.63
CA PHE A 19 0.49 3.08 -3.19
C PHE A 19 1.79 2.30 -3.03
N ALA A 20 1.72 1.01 -2.74
CA ALA A 20 2.87 0.11 -2.68
C ALA A 20 2.50 -1.24 -3.27
N GLU A 21 3.36 -1.82 -4.08
CA GLU A 21 3.10 -3.07 -4.80
C GLU A 21 4.00 -4.21 -4.32
N GLN A 22 3.47 -5.43 -4.29
CA GLN A 22 4.27 -6.64 -4.15
C GLN A 22 4.65 -7.11 -5.56
N ARG A 23 5.95 -7.13 -5.87
CA ARG A 23 6.48 -7.54 -7.19
C ARG A 23 6.80 -9.03 -7.26
N ALA A 24 6.97 -9.67 -6.11
CA ALA A 24 7.27 -11.08 -6.03
C ALA A 24 6.04 -11.95 -6.34
N GLN A 25 6.27 -13.23 -6.58
CA GLN A 25 5.24 -14.23 -6.87
C GLN A 25 5.47 -15.52 -6.09
N GLY A 26 4.40 -16.30 -5.89
CA GLY A 26 4.48 -17.55 -5.14
C GLY A 26 4.91 -17.33 -3.68
N LEU A 27 5.81 -18.16 -3.18
CA LEU A 27 6.31 -18.06 -1.80
C LEU A 27 7.18 -16.80 -1.57
N LEU A 28 7.73 -16.21 -2.63
CA LEU A 28 8.61 -15.03 -2.52
C LEU A 28 7.87 -13.80 -2.00
N VAL A 29 6.54 -13.74 -2.08
CA VAL A 29 5.74 -12.61 -1.54
C VAL A 29 5.88 -12.43 -0.03
N TRP A 30 6.35 -13.47 0.67
CA TRP A 30 6.61 -13.47 2.11
C TRP A 30 8.05 -13.09 2.46
N GLN A 31 8.94 -13.08 1.46
CA GLN A 31 10.36 -12.75 1.62
C GLN A 31 10.64 -11.33 1.16
N ASP A 32 9.99 -10.91 0.07
CA ASP A 32 10.27 -9.65 -0.60
C ASP A 32 9.40 -8.52 -0.06
N PRO A 33 9.96 -7.30 0.07
CA PRO A 33 9.22 -6.15 0.56
C PRO A 33 8.23 -5.63 -0.48
N PHE A 34 7.20 -4.93 0.00
CA PHE A 34 6.40 -4.07 -0.85
C PHE A 34 7.24 -2.88 -1.35
N VAL A 35 7.11 -2.55 -2.63
CA VAL A 35 7.79 -1.41 -3.26
C VAL A 35 6.87 -0.19 -3.22
N PRO A 36 7.23 0.89 -2.51
CA PRO A 36 6.45 2.12 -2.52
C PRO A 36 6.53 2.81 -3.88
N LEU A 37 5.38 3.29 -4.36
CA LEU A 37 5.24 3.93 -5.67
C LEU A 37 5.15 5.45 -5.52
N ARG A 38 5.91 6.17 -6.35
CA ARG A 38 5.81 7.64 -6.45
C ARG A 38 4.54 8.10 -7.16
N LEU A 39 4.15 7.33 -8.19
CA LEU A 39 2.88 7.47 -8.88
C LEU A 39 2.08 6.19 -8.63
N PRO A 40 1.01 6.24 -7.82
CA PRO A 40 0.18 5.08 -7.54
C PRO A 40 -0.28 4.38 -8.83
N LYS A 41 -0.39 3.06 -8.79
CA LYS A 41 -1.18 2.35 -9.81
C LYS A 41 -2.66 2.65 -9.58
N LEU A 42 -3.43 2.67 -10.65
CA LEU A 42 -4.86 2.92 -10.62
C LEU A 42 -5.54 1.81 -11.40
N PHE A 43 -6.62 1.27 -10.86
CA PHE A 43 -7.43 0.26 -11.52
C PHE A 43 -8.90 0.61 -11.39
N ASP A 44 -9.64 0.29 -12.44
CA ASP A 44 -11.09 0.29 -12.42
C ASP A 44 -11.57 -1.16 -12.27
N LEU A 45 -11.91 -1.55 -11.05
CA LEU A 45 -12.28 -2.91 -10.70
C LEU A 45 -13.60 -3.39 -11.35
N ARG A 46 -14.40 -2.48 -11.94
CA ARG A 46 -15.57 -2.90 -12.74
C ARG A 46 -15.16 -3.36 -14.13
N ALA A 47 -14.13 -2.76 -14.72
CA ALA A 47 -13.61 -3.11 -16.04
C ALA A 47 -12.48 -4.15 -15.98
N ASP A 48 -11.63 -4.06 -14.96
CA ASP A 48 -10.45 -4.89 -14.72
C ASP A 48 -10.47 -5.45 -13.29
N PRO A 49 -11.34 -6.43 -13.00
CA PRO A 49 -11.49 -6.99 -11.66
C PRO A 49 -10.25 -7.73 -11.15
N PHE A 50 -9.33 -8.12 -12.05
CA PHE A 50 -8.11 -8.85 -11.73
C PHE A 50 -6.84 -7.99 -11.81
N GLU A 51 -6.98 -6.68 -12.05
CA GLU A 51 -5.88 -5.72 -12.03
C GLU A 51 -4.74 -6.11 -13.00
N ARG A 52 -5.10 -6.57 -14.21
CA ARG A 52 -4.14 -7.08 -15.21
C ARG A 52 -3.69 -6.02 -16.21
N ALA A 53 -4.35 -4.87 -16.25
CA ALA A 53 -4.09 -3.85 -17.27
C ALA A 53 -2.63 -3.36 -17.23
N ASP A 54 -2.00 -3.32 -16.05
CA ASP A 54 -0.62 -2.86 -15.87
C ASP A 54 0.44 -3.77 -16.51
N GLN A 55 0.13 -5.05 -16.71
CA GLN A 55 1.01 -6.04 -17.34
C GLN A 55 0.63 -6.34 -18.78
N GLY A 56 -0.67 -6.27 -19.11
CA GLY A 56 -1.20 -6.73 -20.39
C GLY A 56 -1.59 -5.63 -21.38
N SER A 57 -1.74 -4.37 -20.94
CA SER A 57 -2.21 -3.29 -21.82
C SER A 57 -1.09 -2.36 -22.24
N ILE A 58 -0.97 -2.12 -23.54
CA ILE A 58 -0.05 -1.15 -24.12
C ILE A 58 -0.44 0.31 -23.81
N LEU A 59 -1.70 0.56 -23.43
CA LEU A 59 -2.21 1.91 -23.15
C LEU A 59 -2.42 2.19 -21.66
N TYR A 60 -2.03 1.28 -20.77
CA TYR A 60 -2.27 1.42 -19.33
C TYR A 60 -1.71 2.73 -18.77
N ASP A 61 -0.46 3.08 -19.09
CA ASP A 61 0.17 4.29 -18.56
C ASP A 61 -0.53 5.57 -19.03
N LYS A 62 -0.91 5.62 -20.32
CA LYS A 62 -1.70 6.73 -20.84
C LYS A 62 -3.04 6.85 -20.10
N TRP A 63 -3.78 5.75 -20.01
CA TRP A 63 -5.07 5.72 -19.33
C TRP A 63 -4.93 6.14 -17.86
N ARG A 64 -3.90 5.67 -17.17
CA ARG A 64 -3.61 6.01 -15.77
C ARG A 64 -3.36 7.50 -15.57
N ILE A 65 -2.58 8.12 -16.47
CA ILE A 65 -2.32 9.57 -16.42
C ILE A 65 -3.57 10.37 -16.77
N ASP A 66 -4.32 9.96 -17.79
CA ASP A 66 -5.60 10.60 -18.15
C ASP A 66 -6.60 10.57 -16.98
N HIS A 67 -6.47 9.60 -16.07
CA HIS A 67 -7.29 9.46 -14.86
C HIS A 67 -6.58 9.88 -13.56
N ALA A 68 -5.47 10.63 -13.64
CA ALA A 68 -4.73 11.09 -12.46
C ALA A 68 -5.58 11.97 -11.51
N PHE A 69 -6.66 12.58 -12.01
CA PHE A 69 -7.63 13.31 -11.20
C PHE A 69 -8.31 12.45 -10.12
N VAL A 70 -8.32 11.11 -10.27
CA VAL A 70 -8.80 10.17 -9.25
C VAL A 70 -7.75 9.92 -8.16
N ILE A 71 -6.47 9.94 -8.51
CA ILE A 71 -5.35 9.58 -7.63
C ILE A 71 -5.19 10.59 -6.49
N ILE A 72 -5.32 11.89 -6.79
CA ILE A 72 -5.10 12.95 -5.79
C ILE A 72 -6.14 12.91 -4.65
N PRO A 73 -7.47 12.81 -4.92
CA PRO A 73 -8.46 12.58 -3.87
C PRO A 73 -8.25 11.28 -3.09
N ALA A 74 -7.84 10.19 -3.77
CA ALA A 74 -7.57 8.91 -3.12
C ALA A 74 -6.46 9.04 -2.06
N LEU A 75 -5.39 9.79 -2.36
CA LEU A 75 -4.34 10.07 -1.40
C LEU A 75 -4.85 10.87 -0.19
N ALA A 76 -5.70 11.88 -0.42
CA ALA A 76 -6.30 12.66 0.67
C ALA A 76 -7.18 11.79 1.59
N PHE A 77 -7.95 10.85 1.02
CA PHE A 77 -8.76 9.91 1.77
C PHE A 77 -7.90 8.95 2.62
N ALA A 78 -6.84 8.39 2.03
CA ALA A 78 -5.90 7.54 2.74
C ALA A 78 -5.22 8.29 3.91
N ARG A 79 -4.84 9.56 3.71
CA ARG A 79 -4.30 10.43 4.78
C ARG A 79 -5.30 10.65 5.92
N LYS A 80 -6.58 10.91 5.61
CA LYS A 80 -7.63 11.06 6.62
C LYS A 80 -7.82 9.77 7.43
N PHE A 81 -7.78 8.61 6.77
CA PHE A 81 -7.84 7.32 7.44
C PHE A 81 -6.65 7.14 8.40
N VAL A 82 -5.42 7.40 7.96
CA VAL A 82 -4.23 7.32 8.83
C VAL A 82 -4.33 8.31 9.99
N ALA A 83 -4.80 9.54 9.76
CA ALA A 83 -4.99 10.54 10.82
C ALA A 83 -5.99 10.08 11.90
N SER A 84 -6.99 9.25 11.54
CA SER A 84 -7.96 8.73 12.51
C SER A 84 -7.32 7.86 13.60
N PHE A 85 -6.11 7.33 13.37
CA PHE A 85 -5.39 6.52 14.35
C PHE A 85 -4.90 7.31 15.55
N GLN A 86 -4.88 8.64 15.49
CA GLN A 86 -4.68 9.46 16.70
C GLN A 86 -5.82 9.26 17.70
N ARG A 87 -7.05 9.10 17.20
CA ARG A 87 -8.24 8.83 18.02
C ARG A 87 -8.44 7.33 18.28
N PHE A 88 -8.08 6.50 17.31
CA PHE A 88 -8.25 5.05 17.36
C PHE A 88 -6.90 4.35 17.11
N PRO A 89 -5.98 4.38 18.08
CA PRO A 89 -4.65 3.82 17.89
C PRO A 89 -4.69 2.32 17.60
N PRO A 90 -3.81 1.80 16.72
CA PRO A 90 -3.68 0.38 16.47
C PRO A 90 -3.39 -0.37 17.78
N ARG A 91 -4.22 -1.37 18.11
CA ARG A 91 -4.07 -2.16 19.34
C ARG A 91 -2.88 -3.12 19.29
N GLN A 92 -2.56 -3.61 18.08
CA GLN A 92 -1.44 -4.50 17.83
C GLN A 92 -0.36 -3.71 17.08
N LYS A 93 0.82 -3.63 17.67
CA LYS A 93 1.99 -3.13 16.95
C LYS A 93 2.37 -4.17 15.90
N PRO A 94 2.61 -3.77 14.63
CA PRO A 94 3.18 -4.68 13.66
C PRO A 94 4.48 -5.27 14.20
N GLU A 95 4.62 -6.58 14.11
CA GLU A 95 5.89 -7.24 14.37
C GLU A 95 6.85 -6.88 13.22
N THR A 96 8.08 -6.53 13.57
CA THR A 96 9.12 -6.22 12.59
C THR A 96 10.29 -7.13 12.89
N TRP A 97 10.68 -7.96 11.93
CA TRP A 97 11.85 -8.85 12.03
C TRP A 97 13.19 -8.11 11.92
N ASN A 98 13.17 -6.77 11.93
CA ASN A 98 14.35 -5.95 11.87
C ASN A 98 15.14 -6.06 13.19
N LEU A 99 16.34 -6.63 13.11
CA LEU A 99 17.27 -6.78 14.22
C LEU A 99 17.55 -5.43 14.92
N ASP A 100 17.60 -4.31 14.18
CA ASP A 100 17.79 -2.97 14.76
C ASP A 100 16.63 -2.60 15.69
N THR A 101 15.40 -2.97 15.33
CA THR A 101 14.22 -2.72 16.17
C THR A 101 14.25 -3.57 17.45
N ILE A 102 14.75 -4.81 17.34
CA ILE A 102 14.94 -5.71 18.49
C ILE A 102 16.04 -5.16 19.41
N LEU A 103 17.18 -4.75 18.85
CA LEU A 103 18.29 -4.16 19.60
C LEU A 103 17.86 -2.87 20.33
N GLN A 104 17.10 -1.99 19.67
CA GLN A 104 16.56 -0.77 20.30
C GLN A 104 15.60 -1.09 21.46
N ARG A 105 14.79 -2.16 21.37
CA ARG A 105 13.93 -2.60 22.49
C ARG A 105 14.75 -3.13 23.66
N MET A 106 15.80 -3.92 23.40
CA MET A 106 16.67 -4.46 24.45
C MET A 106 17.41 -3.34 25.20
N GLN A 107 17.96 -2.38 24.47
CA GLN A 107 18.64 -1.22 25.07
C GLN A 107 17.70 -0.41 25.97
N ARG A 108 16.48 -0.09 25.52
CA ARG A 108 15.48 0.63 26.34
C ARG A 108 15.00 -0.11 27.59
N THR A 109 15.18 -1.43 27.66
CA THR A 109 14.77 -2.25 28.81
C THR A 109 15.90 -2.38 29.85
N SER A 110 17.13 -1.99 29.47
CA SER A 110 18.32 -2.11 30.31
C SER A 110 18.62 -0.84 31.13
N ASP A 111 17.78 0.19 30.99
CA ASP A 111 17.75 1.45 31.76
C ASP A 111 16.55 1.46 32.72
#